data_AF-A0A376DD60-F1
#
_entry.id   AF-A0A376DD60-F1
#
_cell.length_a   1.000
_cell.length_b   1.000
_cell.length_c   1.000
_cell.angle_alpha   90.00
_cell.angle_beta   90.00
_cell.angle_gamma   90.00
#
_symmetry.space_group_name_H-M   'P 1'
#
loop_
_entity.id
_entity.type
_entity.pdbx_description
1 polymer ?
#
loop_
_entity_poly.entity_id
_entity_poly.type
_entity_poly.pdbx_seq_one_letter_code
_entity_poly.pdbx_strand_id
1 'polypeptide(L)'
;MRKDFAEKHPEVVKAFAKSAIDAQQPYIANPDAWLKQPENISKLARLSGVPEGDIPGLVKGNTYLTPQQQTAELTGPVNKAIIDTAQFLKEQGKVPAVANDYSQYVTSRFVQ
;
A
#
# COMPACT_ATOMS: atom_id res chain seq x y z
N MET A 1 -3.42 4.51 9.66
CA MET A 1 -3.94 5.83 10.10
C MET A 1 -4.45 5.69 11.52
N ARG A 2 -4.18 6.64 12.43
CA ARG A 2 -4.75 6.58 13.79
C ARG A 2 -6.26 6.84 13.76
N LYS A 3 -7.01 6.18 14.65
CA LYS A 3 -8.49 6.28 14.70
C LYS A 3 -8.95 7.71 14.94
N ASP A 4 -8.37 8.40 15.93
CA ASP A 4 -8.71 9.77 16.30
C ASP A 4 -8.50 10.78 15.15
N PHE A 5 -7.39 10.68 14.43
CA PHE A 5 -7.15 11.52 13.26
C PHE A 5 -8.16 11.24 12.15
N ALA A 6 -8.45 9.97 11.90
CA ALA A 6 -9.37 9.56 10.84
C ALA A 6 -10.84 9.92 11.13
N GLU A 7 -11.21 10.07 12.40
CA GLU A 7 -12.51 10.57 12.84
C GLU A 7 -12.60 12.09 12.73
N LYS A 8 -11.54 12.81 13.08
CA LYS A 8 -11.50 14.29 13.03
C LYS A 8 -11.28 14.85 11.63
N HIS A 9 -10.58 14.13 10.77
CA HIS A 9 -10.15 14.58 9.45
C HIS A 9 -10.40 13.52 8.35
N PRO A 10 -11.63 12.97 8.22
CA PRO A 10 -11.91 11.90 7.26
C PRO A 10 -11.61 12.29 5.80
N GLU A 11 -11.83 13.55 5.44
CA GLU A 11 -11.53 14.11 4.12
C GLU A 11 -10.04 14.14 3.81
N VAL A 12 -9.19 14.43 4.79
CA VAL A 12 -7.73 14.41 4.62
C VAL A 12 -7.26 12.97 4.39
N VAL A 13 -7.83 12.00 5.11
CA VAL A 13 -7.48 10.58 4.90
C VAL A 13 -7.93 10.10 3.52
N LYS A 14 -9.13 10.51 3.06
CA LYS A 14 -9.60 10.20 1.71
C LYS A 14 -8.72 10.84 0.64
N ALA A 15 -8.34 12.11 0.81
CA ALA A 15 -7.45 12.82 -0.12
C ALA A 15 -6.06 12.17 -0.20
N PHE A 16 -5.51 11.76 0.93
CA PHE A 16 -4.25 11.01 0.98
C PHE A 16 -4.35 9.70 0.18
N ALA A 17 -5.37 8.88 0.47
CA ALA A 17 -5.59 7.63 -0.25
C ALA A 17 -5.75 7.85 -1.76
N LYS A 18 -6.56 8.85 -2.15
CA LYS A 18 -6.76 9.22 -3.55
C LYS A 18 -5.44 9.60 -4.23
N SER A 19 -4.63 10.47 -3.62
CA SER A 19 -3.36 10.92 -4.22
C SER A 19 -2.40 9.77 -4.48
N ALA A 20 -2.33 8.80 -3.56
CA ALA A 20 -1.46 7.64 -3.71
C ALA A 20 -1.95 6.69 -4.81
N ILE A 21 -3.26 6.41 -4.83
CA ILE A 21 -3.88 5.53 -5.84
C ILE A 21 -3.76 6.14 -7.24
N ASP A 22 -4.08 7.44 -7.39
CA ASP A 22 -3.97 8.17 -8.65
C ASP A 22 -2.53 8.14 -9.18
N ALA A 23 -1.52 8.33 -8.32
CA ALA A 23 -0.12 8.36 -8.72
C ALA A 23 0.38 7.00 -9.26
N GLN A 24 -0.24 5.89 -8.83
CA GLN A 24 0.10 4.54 -9.28
C GLN A 24 -0.57 4.17 -10.62
N GLN A 25 -1.72 4.77 -10.96
CA GLN A 25 -2.49 4.36 -12.15
C GLN A 25 -1.71 4.48 -13.47
N PRO A 26 -0.95 5.56 -13.73
CA PRO A 26 -0.17 5.67 -14.96
C PRO A 26 0.89 4.57 -15.09
N TYR A 27 1.51 4.16 -13.97
CA TYR A 27 2.45 3.03 -13.98
C TYR A 27 1.72 1.70 -14.26
N ILE A 28 0.59 1.45 -13.60
CA ILE A 28 -0.20 0.23 -13.82
C ILE A 28 -0.67 0.13 -15.28
N ALA A 29 -1.08 1.25 -15.89
CA ALA A 29 -1.56 1.28 -17.26
C ALA A 29 -0.45 1.03 -18.30
N ASN A 30 0.75 1.57 -18.09
CA ASN A 30 1.88 1.35 -18.98
C ASN A 30 3.23 1.54 -18.25
N PRO A 31 3.77 0.47 -17.63
CA PRO A 31 5.01 0.54 -16.86
C PRO A 31 6.19 1.10 -17.65
N ASP A 32 6.36 0.65 -18.90
CA ASP A 32 7.51 1.05 -19.72
C ASP A 32 7.42 2.51 -20.17
N ALA A 33 6.23 3.03 -20.48
CA ALA A 33 6.05 4.44 -20.78
C ALA A 33 6.27 5.31 -19.54
N TRP A 34 5.83 4.85 -18.36
CA TRP A 34 6.00 5.55 -17.09
C TRP A 34 7.47 5.63 -16.66
N LEU A 35 8.22 4.54 -16.82
CA LEU A 35 9.63 4.45 -16.48
C LEU A 35 10.56 5.19 -17.44
N LYS A 36 10.08 5.53 -18.65
CA LYS A 36 10.81 6.39 -19.58
C LYS A 36 10.76 7.88 -19.20
N GLN A 37 9.90 8.27 -18.25
CA GLN A 37 9.80 9.66 -17.81
C GLN A 37 10.93 9.98 -16.81
N PRO A 38 11.89 10.87 -17.14
CA PRO A 38 13.04 11.12 -16.26
C PRO A 38 12.63 11.66 -14.89
N GLU A 39 11.59 12.49 -14.82
CA GLU A 39 11.11 13.03 -13.55
C GLU A 39 10.60 11.95 -12.59
N ASN A 40 9.96 10.90 -13.09
CA ASN A 40 9.46 9.80 -12.26
C ASN A 40 10.63 9.05 -11.62
N ILE A 41 11.65 8.76 -12.42
CA ILE A 41 12.88 8.09 -11.99
C ILE A 41 13.63 8.95 -10.97
N SER A 42 13.84 10.24 -11.28
CA SER A 42 14.60 11.14 -10.41
C SER A 42 13.92 11.38 -9.06
N LYS A 43 12.58 11.53 -9.05
CA LYS A 43 11.80 11.66 -7.80
C LYS A 43 11.94 10.43 -6.92
N LEU A 44 11.81 9.23 -7.50
CA LEU A 44 11.96 7.96 -6.78
C LEU A 44 13.39 7.75 -6.28
N ALA A 45 14.40 8.01 -7.11
CA ALA A 45 15.81 7.90 -6.74
C ALA A 45 16.14 8.79 -5.53
N ARG A 46 15.70 10.07 -5.58
CA ARG A 46 15.90 11.03 -4.48
C ARG A 46 15.21 10.60 -3.19
N LEU A 47 13.96 10.14 -3.25
CA LEU A 47 13.18 9.76 -2.07
C LEU A 47 13.63 8.43 -1.46
N SER A 48 14.12 7.50 -2.28
CA SER A 48 14.58 6.19 -1.85
C SER A 48 16.07 6.14 -1.51
N GLY A 49 16.85 7.15 -1.92
CA GLY A 49 18.30 7.21 -1.68
C GLY A 49 19.11 6.20 -2.50
N VAL A 50 18.65 5.89 -3.72
CA VAL A 50 19.29 4.91 -4.63
C VAL A 50 19.64 5.56 -5.97
N PRO A 51 20.63 5.03 -6.72
CA PRO A 51 20.90 5.45 -8.08
C PRO A 51 19.67 5.35 -9.01
N GLU A 52 19.54 6.27 -9.96
CA GLU A 52 18.44 6.27 -10.94
C GLU A 52 18.36 4.98 -11.76
N GLY A 53 19.51 4.36 -12.06
CA GLY A 53 19.59 3.09 -12.79
C GLY A 53 18.93 1.91 -12.08
N ASP A 54 18.79 1.95 -10.75
CA ASP A 54 18.21 0.85 -9.97
C ASP A 54 16.68 0.94 -9.89
N ILE A 55 16.10 2.13 -10.13
CA ILE A 55 14.67 2.38 -9.99
C ILE A 55 13.79 1.47 -10.84
N PRO A 56 14.06 1.25 -12.14
CA PRO A 56 13.22 0.36 -12.94
C PRO A 56 13.10 -1.05 -12.36
N GLY A 57 14.22 -1.61 -11.84
CA GLY A 57 14.22 -2.93 -11.22
C GLY A 57 13.43 -2.96 -9.91
N LEU A 58 13.62 -1.95 -9.06
CA LEU A 58 12.93 -1.85 -7.77
C LEU A 58 11.40 -1.69 -7.92
N VAL A 59 10.98 -0.85 -8.87
CA VAL A 59 9.55 -0.61 -9.13
C VAL A 59 8.90 -1.86 -9.76
N LYS A 60 9.58 -2.52 -10.71
CA LYS A 60 9.08 -3.78 -11.31
C LYS A 60 9.11 -4.96 -10.34
N GLY A 61 9.84 -4.87 -9.24
CA GLY A 61 9.90 -5.90 -8.19
C GLY A 61 8.62 -6.02 -7.36
N ASN A 62 7.65 -5.11 -7.54
CA ASN A 62 6.36 -5.14 -6.86
C ASN A 62 5.20 -5.04 -7.86
N THR A 63 4.03 -5.49 -7.42
CA THR A 63 2.76 -5.21 -8.09
C THR A 63 2.04 -4.07 -7.38
N TYR A 64 1.19 -3.38 -8.12
CA TYR A 64 0.39 -2.26 -7.62
C TYR A 64 -1.07 -2.50 -7.95
N LEU A 65 -1.96 -1.86 -7.21
CA LEU A 65 -3.38 -2.17 -7.25
C LEU A 65 -4.17 -1.03 -7.88
N THR A 66 -5.12 -1.38 -8.75
CA THR A 66 -6.17 -0.46 -9.21
C THR A 66 -7.11 -0.10 -8.05
N PRO A 67 -7.95 0.96 -8.16
CA PRO A 67 -8.93 1.29 -7.12
C PRO A 67 -9.87 0.12 -6.80
N GLN A 68 -10.26 -0.64 -7.82
CA GLN A 68 -11.11 -1.82 -7.66
C GLN A 68 -10.40 -2.93 -6.88
N GLN A 69 -9.14 -3.20 -7.22
CA GLN A 69 -8.32 -4.18 -6.50
C GLN A 69 -8.05 -3.75 -5.05
N GLN A 70 -7.78 -2.47 -4.80
CA GLN A 70 -7.64 -1.91 -3.44
C GLN A 70 -8.88 -2.19 -2.59
N THR A 71 -10.06 -1.92 -3.15
CA THR A 71 -11.32 -2.18 -2.44
C THR A 71 -11.50 -3.67 -2.17
N ALA A 72 -11.24 -4.53 -3.16
CA ALA A 72 -11.35 -5.97 -3.01
C ALA A 72 -10.43 -6.51 -1.90
N GLU A 73 -9.15 -6.11 -1.91
CA GLU A 73 -8.16 -6.50 -0.89
C GLU A 73 -8.55 -6.06 0.52
N LEU A 74 -9.04 -4.82 0.67
CA LEU A 74 -9.40 -4.25 1.98
C LEU A 74 -10.70 -4.80 2.57
N THR A 75 -11.52 -5.50 1.78
CA THR A 75 -12.79 -6.10 2.24
C THR A 75 -12.66 -7.54 2.74
N GLY A 76 -11.45 -8.11 2.77
CA GLY A 76 -11.24 -9.45 3.32
C GLY A 76 -9.80 -9.94 3.29
N PRO A 77 -9.14 -10.02 2.11
CA PRO A 77 -7.79 -10.54 1.97
C PRO A 77 -6.76 -9.96 2.93
N VAL A 78 -6.77 -8.64 3.16
CA VAL A 78 -5.82 -8.00 4.09
C VAL A 78 -6.02 -8.49 5.53
N ASN A 79 -7.24 -8.70 5.98
CA ASN A 79 -7.51 -9.27 7.31
C ASN A 79 -6.90 -10.68 7.45
N LYS A 80 -7.12 -11.53 6.43
CA LYS A 80 -6.52 -12.87 6.39
C LYS A 80 -5.00 -12.80 6.40
N ALA A 81 -4.40 -11.91 5.61
CA ALA A 81 -2.94 -11.75 5.58
C ALA A 81 -2.38 -11.37 6.97
N ILE A 82 -3.08 -10.51 7.73
CA ILE A 82 -2.69 -10.16 9.10
C ILE A 82 -2.80 -11.38 10.03
N ILE A 83 -3.89 -12.16 9.94
CA ILE A 83 -4.09 -13.38 10.74
C ILE A 83 -2.93 -14.36 10.49
N ASP A 84 -2.66 -14.69 9.24
CA ASP A 84 -1.64 -15.67 8.85
C ASP A 84 -0.23 -15.19 9.29
N THR A 85 0.06 -13.90 9.11
CA THR A 85 1.34 -13.29 9.53
C THR A 85 1.50 -13.33 11.05
N ALA A 86 0.46 -12.96 11.80
CA ALA A 86 0.50 -12.97 13.26
C ALA A 86 0.71 -14.39 13.79
N GLN A 87 0.00 -15.37 13.22
CA GLN A 87 0.14 -16.78 13.58
C GLN A 87 1.57 -17.28 13.34
N PHE A 88 2.15 -16.98 12.17
CA PHE A 88 3.56 -17.30 11.89
C PHE A 88 4.51 -16.65 12.91
N LEU A 89 4.32 -15.37 13.24
CA LEU A 89 5.14 -14.68 14.24
C LEU A 89 5.02 -15.31 15.64
N LYS A 90 3.84 -15.81 16.02
CA LYS A 90 3.63 -16.54 17.28
C LYS A 90 4.38 -17.86 17.30
N GLU A 91 4.31 -18.63 16.22
CA GLU A 91 5.05 -19.88 16.06
C GLU A 91 6.57 -19.68 16.15
N GLN A 92 7.07 -18.54 15.65
CA GLN A 92 8.47 -18.14 15.75
C GLN A 92 8.84 -17.49 17.11
N GLY A 93 7.91 -17.43 18.07
CA GLY A 93 8.12 -16.84 19.39
C GLY A 93 8.34 -15.32 19.39
N LYS A 94 7.93 -14.61 18.34
CA LYS A 94 8.10 -13.15 18.20
C LYS A 94 6.96 -12.36 18.82
N VAL A 95 5.78 -12.98 18.97
CA VAL A 95 4.62 -12.41 19.67
C VAL A 95 4.00 -13.46 20.59
N PRO A 96 3.59 -13.10 21.83
CA PRO A 96 3.09 -14.09 22.80
C PRO A 96 1.64 -14.53 22.55
N ALA A 97 0.84 -13.68 21.90
CA ALA A 97 -0.57 -13.91 21.66
C ALA A 97 -1.02 -13.28 20.33
N VAL A 98 -2.07 -13.84 19.74
CA VAL A 98 -2.66 -13.40 18.47
C VAL A 98 -4.18 -13.51 18.54
N ALA A 99 -4.88 -12.64 17.82
CA ALA A 99 -6.32 -12.76 17.59
C ALA A 99 -6.62 -13.64 16.38
N ASN A 100 -7.85 -14.13 16.30
CA ASN A 100 -8.41 -14.83 15.15
C ASN A 100 -9.12 -13.89 14.15
N ASP A 101 -9.27 -12.62 14.50
CA ASP A 101 -9.80 -11.58 13.62
C ASP A 101 -9.11 -10.23 13.88
N TYR A 102 -8.71 -9.56 12.79
CA TYR A 102 -8.09 -8.25 12.79
C TYR A 102 -8.89 -7.23 11.94
N SER A 103 -10.16 -7.52 11.63
CA SER A 103 -11.02 -6.65 10.82
C SER A 103 -11.09 -5.21 11.36
N GLN A 104 -11.00 -5.02 12.68
CA GLN A 104 -10.95 -3.70 13.33
C GLN A 104 -9.73 -2.82 12.96
N TYR A 105 -8.72 -3.39 12.32
CA TYR A 105 -7.50 -2.71 11.87
C TYR A 105 -7.51 -2.39 10.37
N VAL A 106 -8.54 -2.80 9.64
CA VAL A 106 -8.65 -2.67 8.18
C VAL A 106 -9.97 -1.97 7.82
N THR A 107 -9.94 -1.08 6.83
CA THR A 107 -11.18 -0.44 6.33
C THR A 107 -11.04 -0.01 4.87
N SER A 108 -12.10 -0.19 4.10
CA SER A 108 -12.22 0.30 2.72
C SER A 108 -12.84 1.70 2.61
N ARG A 109 -13.30 2.30 3.72
CA ARG A 109 -14.11 3.53 3.73
C ARG A 109 -13.46 4.76 3.07
N PHE A 110 -12.13 4.74 2.93
CA PHE A 110 -11.36 5.86 2.39
C PHE A 110 -10.92 5.67 0.93
N VAL A 111 -11.19 4.51 0.34
CA VAL A 111 -10.85 4.20 -1.06
C VAL A 111 -12.08 3.97 -1.94
N GLN A 112 -13.26 3.91 -1.34
CA GLN A 112 -14.56 3.86 -2.02
C GLN A 112 -15.02 5.25 -2.51
#